data_AF-A0A0U2ZM05-F1
#
_entry.id   AF-A0A0U2ZM05-F1
#
_cell.length_a   1.000
_cell.length_b   1.000
_cell.length_c   1.000
_cell.angle_alpha   90.00
_cell.angle_beta   90.00
_cell.angle_gamma   90.00
#
_symmetry.space_group_name_H-M   'P 1'
#
loop_
_entity.id
_entity.type
_entity.pdbx_description
1 polymer ?
#
loop_
_entity_poly.entity_id
_entity_poly.type
_entity_poly.pdbx_seq_one_letter_code
_entity_poly.pdbx_strand_id
1 'polypeptide(L)'
;GIVVMHVSNRHLELASVVAGIARANGLATRVNNGGDVKLDDDEYKMVGTVAAVARNDEDFGALAKSKYWPLEEPDPKQWVWTDDYSNIIGALWRKYREK
;
A
#
# COMPACT_ATOMS: atom_id res chain seq x y z
N GLY A 1 11.82 12.03 -5.34
CA GLY A 1 11.55 10.98 -6.35
C GLY A 1 10.59 9.97 -5.77
N ILE A 2 9.79 9.30 -6.62
CA ILE A 2 8.69 8.42 -6.19
C ILE A 2 8.81 7.03 -6.85
N VAL A 3 8.51 5.98 -6.09
CA VAL A 3 8.31 4.62 -6.60
C VAL A 3 6.86 4.25 -6.37
N VAL A 4 6.19 3.71 -7.40
CA VAL A 4 4.79 3.31 -7.34
C VAL A 4 4.70 1.82 -7.63
N MET A 5 3.99 1.09 -6.77
CA MET A 5 3.81 -0.35 -6.87
C MET A 5 2.33 -0.68 -6.86
N HIS A 6 1.89 -1.44 -7.87
CA HIS A 6 0.58 -2.08 -7.84
C HIS A 6 0.68 -3.34 -6.99
N VAL A 7 -0.01 -3.36 -5.84
CA VAL A 7 0.11 -4.41 -4.81
C VAL A 7 -1.20 -5.15 -4.56
N SER A 8 -2.18 -5.00 -5.45
CA SER A 8 -3.42 -5.78 -5.43
C SER A 8 -3.12 -7.28 -5.43
N ASN A 9 -3.62 -7.97 -4.41
CA ASN A 9 -3.47 -9.41 -4.30
C ASN A 9 -4.77 -10.02 -3.76
N ARG A 10 -5.18 -11.16 -4.34
CA ARG A 10 -6.42 -11.87 -3.98
C ARG A 10 -6.37 -12.45 -2.56
N HIS A 11 -5.17 -12.75 -2.06
CA HIS A 11 -4.97 -13.53 -0.84
C HIS A 11 -4.18 -12.80 0.25
N LEU A 12 -3.38 -11.80 -0.12
CA LEU A 12 -2.48 -11.11 0.80
C LEU A 12 -2.80 -9.61 0.86
N GLU A 13 -2.72 -9.05 2.06
CA GLU A 13 -2.68 -7.62 2.28
C GLU A 13 -1.20 -7.21 2.25
N LEU A 14 -0.81 -6.49 1.19
CA LEU A 14 0.59 -6.16 0.89
C LEU A 14 0.92 -4.67 1.06
N ALA A 15 -0.07 -3.80 1.24
CA ALA A 15 0.14 -2.38 1.41
C ALA A 15 0.89 -2.08 2.72
N SER A 16 0.52 -2.74 3.82
CA SER A 16 1.24 -2.61 5.10
C SER A 16 2.66 -3.17 5.05
N VAL A 17 2.91 -4.17 4.18
CA VAL A 17 4.25 -4.72 3.96
C VAL A 17 5.14 -3.68 3.29
N VAL A 18 4.63 -3.04 2.24
CA VAL A 18 5.32 -1.90 1.59
C VAL A 18 5.58 -0.79 2.60
N ALA A 19 4.58 -0.40 3.38
CA ALA A 19 4.72 0.66 4.38
C ALA A 19 5.81 0.35 5.42
N GLY A 20 5.88 -0.89 5.89
CA GLY A 20 6.94 -1.34 6.81
C GLY A 20 8.34 -1.25 6.20
N ILE A 21 8.50 -1.74 4.96
CA ILE A 21 9.80 -1.69 4.24
C ILE A 21 10.21 -0.25 3.98
N ALA A 22 9.29 0.59 3.49
CA ALA A 22 9.54 2.00 3.24
C ALA A 22 10.00 2.71 4.53
N ARG A 23 9.28 2.52 5.64
CA ARG A 23 9.61 3.15 6.92
C ARG A 23 10.96 2.70 7.48
N ALA A 24 11.32 1.43 7.31
CA ALA A 24 12.63 0.90 7.69
C ALA A 24 13.78 1.56 6.90
N ASN A 25 13.50 2.06 5.70
CA ASN A 25 14.44 2.77 4.84
C ASN A 25 14.32 4.31 4.93
N GLY A 26 13.58 4.83 5.92
CA GLY A 26 13.39 6.27 6.12
C GLY A 26 12.52 6.94 5.03
N LEU A 27 11.57 6.19 4.47
CA LEU A 27 10.63 6.64 3.46
C LEU A 27 9.20 6.59 4.00
N ALA A 28 8.31 7.37 3.38
CA ALA A 28 6.88 7.40 3.65
C ALA A 28 6.11 6.63 2.57
N THR A 29 4.93 6.10 2.92
CA THR A 29 4.04 5.40 1.99
C THR A 29 2.65 6.03 2.00
N ARG A 30 2.06 6.23 0.82
CA ARG A 30 0.64 6.56 0.66
C ARG A 30 -0.05 5.47 -0.16
N VAL A 31 -1.24 5.07 0.25
CA VAL A 31 -1.95 3.94 -0.37
C VAL A 31 -3.28 4.41 -0.94
N ASN A 32 -3.61 3.94 -2.13
CA ASN A 32 -4.95 4.04 -2.70
C ASN A 32 -5.53 2.64 -2.90
N ASN A 33 -6.74 2.41 -2.38
CA ASN A 33 -7.48 1.16 -2.46
C ASN A 33 -8.65 1.22 -3.47
N GLY A 34 -8.52 2.06 -4.50
CA GLY A 34 -9.52 2.36 -5.54
C GLY A 34 -10.69 3.21 -5.09
N GLY A 35 -10.50 4.06 -4.08
CA GLY A 35 -11.54 5.00 -3.62
C GLY A 35 -11.90 6.08 -4.64
N ASP A 36 -11.08 6.26 -5.67
CA ASP A 36 -11.25 7.21 -6.78
C ASP A 36 -11.73 6.57 -8.09
N VAL A 37 -11.90 5.25 -8.12
CA VAL A 37 -12.35 4.52 -9.30
C VAL A 37 -13.86 4.32 -9.23
N LYS A 38 -14.59 4.82 -10.23
CA LYS A 38 -15.96 4.36 -10.49
C LYS A 38 -15.85 3.00 -11.18
N LEU A 39 -16.37 1.97 -10.52
CA LEU A 39 -16.49 0.65 -11.12
C LEU A 39 -17.31 0.76 -12.41
N ASP A 40 -16.76 0.21 -13.48
CA ASP A 40 -17.41 0.06 -14.77
C ASP A 40 -17.06 -1.33 -15.29
N ASP A 41 -17.99 -2.26 -15.09
CA ASP A 41 -17.82 -3.66 -15.42
C ASP A 41 -17.78 -3.88 -16.94
N ASP A 42 -18.39 -2.98 -17.73
CA ASP A 42 -18.37 -3.04 -19.19
C ASP A 42 -16.98 -2.66 -19.75
N GLU A 43 -16.18 -1.91 -18.99
CA GLU A 43 -14.82 -1.50 -19.35
C GLU A 43 -13.70 -2.29 -18.64
N TYR A 44 -14.02 -3.37 -17.92
CA TYR A 44 -13.06 -4.17 -17.12
C TYR A 44 -12.24 -3.33 -16.11
N LYS A 45 -12.79 -2.22 -15.62
CA LYS A 45 -12.13 -1.36 -14.64
C LYS A 45 -12.22 -1.95 -13.23
N MET A 46 -11.23 -2.78 -12.88
CA MET A 46 -11.13 -3.35 -11.54
C MET A 46 -10.38 -2.41 -10.59
N VAL A 47 -10.94 -2.23 -9.39
CA VAL A 47 -10.29 -1.52 -8.28
C VAL A 47 -9.05 -2.29 -7.83
N GLY A 48 -7.89 -1.62 -7.89
CA GLY A 48 -6.62 -2.13 -7.38
C GLY A 48 -6.11 -1.33 -6.18
N THR A 49 -5.29 -1.98 -5.36
CA THR A 49 -4.46 -1.34 -4.34
C THR A 49 -3.11 -0.92 -4.92
N VAL A 50 -2.77 0.34 -4.76
CA VAL A 50 -1.51 0.93 -5.21
C VAL A 50 -0.82 1.59 -4.02
N ALA A 51 0.47 1.33 -3.86
CA ALA A 51 1.32 1.97 -2.87
C ALA A 51 2.34 2.89 -3.54
N ALA A 52 2.37 4.14 -3.12
CA ALA A 52 3.34 5.14 -3.53
C ALA A 52 4.33 5.35 -2.39
N VAL A 53 5.63 5.28 -2.67
CA VAL A 53 6.72 5.45 -1.70
C VAL A 53 7.60 6.61 -2.11
N ALA A 54 7.86 7.53 -1.19
CA ALA A 54 8.73 8.67 -1.41
C ALA A 54 9.48 9.08 -0.14
N ARG A 55 10.56 9.85 -0.29
CA ARG A 55 11.38 10.28 0.86
C ARG A 55 10.76 11.44 1.61
N ASN A 56 10.34 12.48 0.87
CA ASN A 56 9.75 13.68 1.45
C ASN A 56 8.29 13.82 1.00
N ASP A 57 7.47 14.54 1.77
CA ASP A 57 6.04 14.67 1.45
C ASP A 57 5.83 15.44 0.13
N GLU A 58 6.74 16.37 -0.20
CA GLU A 58 6.70 17.16 -1.43
C GLU A 58 6.87 16.28 -2.69
N ASP A 59 7.56 15.15 -2.58
CA ASP A 59 7.77 14.22 -3.69
C ASP A 59 6.47 13.52 -4.12
N PHE A 60 5.43 13.49 -3.27
CA PHE A 60 4.11 12.96 -3.63
C PHE A 60 3.28 13.93 -4.47
N GLY A 61 3.65 15.21 -4.53
CA GLY A 61 2.95 16.22 -5.32
C GLY A 61 1.45 16.28 -5.06
N ALA A 62 0.64 16.02 -6.09
CA ALA A 62 -0.83 16.04 -5.98
C ALA A 62 -1.39 14.93 -5.07
N LEU A 63 -0.70 13.80 -4.93
CA LEU A 63 -1.16 12.69 -4.09
C LEU A 63 -1.22 13.10 -2.61
N ALA A 64 -0.29 13.94 -2.15
CA ALA A 64 -0.26 14.42 -0.78
C ALA A 64 -1.53 15.22 -0.38
N LYS A 65 -2.23 15.79 -1.37
CA LYS A 65 -3.43 16.61 -1.18
C LYS A 65 -4.72 15.83 -1.40
N SER A 66 -4.64 14.57 -1.82
CA SER A 66 -5.82 13.76 -2.14
C SER A 66 -6.31 12.98 -0.92
N LYS A 67 -7.62 13.03 -0.66
CA LYS A 67 -8.26 12.19 0.36
C LYS A 67 -8.22 10.69 0.04
N TYR A 68 -7.94 10.33 -1.22
CA TYR A 68 -7.84 8.95 -1.68
C TYR A 68 -6.43 8.36 -1.54
N TRP A 69 -5.45 9.18 -1.13
CA TRP A 69 -4.06 8.79 -0.90
C TRP A 69 -3.62 9.13 0.53
N PRO A 70 -4.30 8.57 1.56
CA PRO A 70 -3.87 8.74 2.94
C PRO A 70 -2.45 8.18 3.14
N LEU A 71 -1.78 8.72 4.15
CA LEU A 71 -0.52 8.18 4.63
C LEU A 71 -0.78 6.81 5.29
N GLU A 72 0.00 5.81 4.91
CA GLU A 72 -0.04 4.46 5.46
C GLU A 72 1.07 4.33 6.50
N GLU A 73 0.70 4.44 7.77
CA GLU A 73 1.62 4.28 8.89
C GLU A 73 1.78 2.79 9.23
N PRO A 74 3.00 2.24 9.21
CA PRO A 74 3.21 0.83 9.51
C PRO A 74 2.96 0.53 10.99
N ASP A 75 2.34 -0.63 11.26
CA ASP A 75 2.17 -1.12 12.62
C ASP A 75 3.55 -1.47 13.22
N PRO A 76 3.99 -0.81 14.32
CA PRO A 76 5.28 -1.09 14.93
C PRO A 76 5.42 -2.51 15.50
N LYS A 77 4.31 -3.24 15.67
CA LYS A 77 4.33 -4.66 16.10
C LYS A 77 4.59 -5.61 14.93
N GLN A 78 4.45 -5.14 13.68
CA GLN A 78 4.72 -5.94 12.50
C GLN A 78 6.21 -5.93 12.17
N TRP A 79 6.79 -7.13 12.11
CA TRP A 79 8.17 -7.27 11.65
C TRP A 79 8.25 -6.97 10.15
N VAL A 80 9.27 -6.19 9.78
CA VAL A 80 9.55 -5.80 8.40
C VAL A 80 9.98 -7.04 7.62
N TRP A 81 9.42 -7.23 6.42
CA TRP A 81 9.83 -8.32 5.54
C TRP A 81 11.22 -8.04 4.98
N THR A 82 12.01 -9.09 4.86
CA THR A 82 13.33 -9.10 4.24
C THR A 82 13.40 -10.25 3.24
N ASP A 83 14.53 -10.41 2.57
CA ASP A 83 14.76 -11.54 1.66
C ASP A 83 14.61 -12.90 2.41
N ASP A 84 15.16 -12.98 3.63
CA ASP A 84 15.12 -14.20 4.47
C ASP A 84 13.84 -14.34 5.32
N TYR A 85 12.96 -13.33 5.33
CA TYR A 85 11.78 -13.33 6.18
C TYR A 85 10.55 -12.74 5.50
N SER A 86 9.51 -13.57 5.38
CA SER A 86 8.20 -13.16 4.90
C SER A 86 7.10 -13.75 5.78
N ASN A 87 6.33 -12.90 6.47
CA ASN A 87 5.18 -13.32 7.27
C ASN A 87 3.91 -13.44 6.40
N ILE A 88 3.89 -14.44 5.52
CA ILE A 88 2.78 -14.70 4.60
C ILE A 88 1.46 -14.93 5.36
N ILE A 89 1.50 -15.68 6.46
CA ILE A 89 0.31 -15.99 7.27
C ILE A 89 -0.29 -14.72 7.88
N GLY A 90 0.55 -13.82 8.38
CA GLY A 90 0.11 -12.52 8.89
C GLY A 90 -0.54 -11.66 7.80
N ALA A 91 0.06 -11.59 6.61
CA ALA A 91 -0.52 -10.86 5.48
C ALA A 91 -1.85 -11.47 5.00
N LEU A 92 -1.96 -12.80 5.01
CA LEU A 92 -3.20 -13.50 4.70
C LEU A 92 -4.29 -13.24 5.75
N TRP A 93 -3.92 -13.26 7.04
CA TRP A 93 -4.84 -12.96 8.14
C TRP A 93 -5.34 -11.51 8.09
N ARG A 94 -4.46 -10.54 7.84
CA ARG A 94 -4.87 -9.15 7.62
C ARG A 94 -5.83 -9.04 6.45
N LYS A 95 -5.54 -9.72 5.33
CA LYS A 95 -6.45 -9.73 4.17
C LYS A 95 -7.82 -10.31 4.49
N TYR A 96 -7.86 -11.38 5.26
CA TYR A 96 -9.11 -12.01 5.69
C TYR A 96 -9.97 -11.05 6.53
N ARG A 97 -9.35 -10.18 7.35
CA ARG A 97 -10.04 -9.21 8.21
C ARG A 97 -10.54 -7.96 7.50
N GLU A 98 -10.09 -7.67 6.28
CA GLU A 98 -10.59 -6.56 5.46
C GLU A 98 -11.94 -6.87 4.80
N LYS A 99 -12.32 -8.16 4.73
CA LYS A 99 -13.61 -8.62 4.23
C LYS A 99 -14.66 -8.62 5.33
#